data_AF-D5GFE4-F1
#
_entry.id   AF-D5GFE4-F1
#
_cell.length_a   1.000
_cell.length_b   1.000
_cell.length_c   1.000
_cell.angle_alpha   90.00
_cell.angle_beta   90.00
_cell.angle_gamma   90.00
#
_symmetry.space_group_name_H-M   'P 1'
#
loop_
_entity.id
_entity.type
_entity.pdbx_description
1 polymer ?
#
loop_
_entity_poly.entity_id
_entity_poly.type
_entity_poly.pdbx_seq_one_letter_code
_entity_poly.pdbx_strand_id
1 'polypeptide(L)'
;MITALTCNACSTPLSPTETRVICRVCANYDLCSNCHTLGRSSDSHEVQHETLILYPPTSISRDYHVPPAPPPPLPPRSGNNIGETSPHPCPAPLAARIPTAASKLLSSNNTPTRRLKDLSDAVFAHVSRTYPGANQHLLNPGQISNFYELTGKPLKENSFGLWINEADGGPNNTDPEVAHLYDRLGIEYSLITRVTGGGSQVAINRMPVLSHRGFRQLLVCEILEDPGHAHSFFNRLVRLAIVDDSGRAFGELPRGMFPAEPDPAFVAKVAAVTDELCARVKALIARLKREKEEKDRREWAMVQEALAQREREKEEAQREWALAQEALALQEMEFAQMAQIEMHRANLEAMCAMNEKNLANLHYGNQLTLQADQNALSYIE
;
A
#
# COMPACT_ATOMS: atom_id res chain seq x y z
N MET A 1 33.15 0.31 38.17
CA MET A 1 32.05 -0.60 37.80
C MET A 1 31.13 0.16 36.87
N ILE A 2 30.90 -0.34 35.65
CA ILE A 2 29.99 0.30 34.69
C ILE A 2 28.58 -0.12 35.11
N THR A 3 27.76 0.82 35.58
CA THR A 3 26.34 0.58 35.85
C THR A 3 25.65 0.22 34.54
N ALA A 4 24.88 -0.87 34.54
CA ALA A 4 24.07 -1.27 33.39
C ALA A 4 23.10 -0.13 33.07
N LEU A 5 23.13 0.36 31.83
CA LEU A 5 22.20 1.37 31.35
C LEU A 5 20.83 0.72 31.16
N THR A 6 19.76 1.40 31.56
CA THR A 6 18.38 0.93 31.45
C THR A 6 17.54 1.97 30.72
N CYS A 7 16.59 1.53 29.90
CA CYS A 7 15.62 2.41 29.28
C CYS A 7 14.76 3.08 30.37
N ASN A 8 14.77 4.41 30.45
CA ASN A 8 14.01 5.14 31.47
C ASN A 8 12.49 4.96 31.32
N ALA A 9 11.98 4.58 30.14
CA ALA A 9 10.54 4.40 29.92
C ALA A 9 10.03 2.99 30.24
N CYS A 10 10.81 1.94 29.98
CA CYS A 10 10.36 0.54 30.18
C CYS A 10 11.23 -0.27 31.15
N SER A 11 12.25 0.35 31.73
CA SER A 11 13.23 -0.24 32.66
C SER A 11 14.01 -1.44 32.11
N THR A 12 13.88 -1.77 30.82
CA THR A 12 14.64 -2.84 30.18
C THR A 12 16.11 -2.44 30.08
N PRO A 13 17.07 -3.32 30.43
CA PRO A 13 18.49 -3.08 30.23
C PRO A 13 18.79 -2.79 28.76
N LEU A 14 19.55 -1.73 28.49
CA LEU A 14 19.99 -1.37 27.15
C LEU A 14 21.28 -2.11 26.84
N SER A 15 21.24 -3.02 25.86
CA SER A 15 22.45 -3.69 25.41
C SER A 15 23.38 -2.69 24.70
N PRO A 16 24.72 -2.78 24.89
CA PRO A 16 25.68 -2.01 24.10
C PRO A 16 25.58 -2.25 22.59
N THR A 17 24.93 -3.35 22.19
CA THR A 17 24.71 -3.76 20.80
C THR A 17 23.37 -3.28 20.23
N GLU A 18 22.58 -2.54 20.99
CA GLU A 18 21.28 -2.02 20.55
C GLU A 18 21.32 -0.51 20.32
N THR A 19 20.43 -0.02 19.45
CA THR A 19 20.26 1.42 19.23
C THR A 19 19.72 2.07 20.50
N ARG A 20 20.48 3.03 21.02
CA ARG A 20 20.16 3.83 22.21
C ARG A 20 19.79 5.24 21.80
N VAL A 21 18.70 5.76 22.36
CA VAL A 21 18.26 7.14 22.09
C VAL A 21 18.43 7.97 23.35
N ILE A 22 19.30 8.96 23.29
CA ILE A 22 19.64 9.83 24.43
C ILE A 22 18.86 11.13 24.31
N CYS A 23 18.14 11.53 25.34
CA CYS A 23 17.58 12.87 25.42
C CYS A 23 18.70 13.90 25.65
N ARG A 24 18.74 14.96 24.84
CA ARG A 24 19.70 16.07 25.01
C ARG A 24 19.27 17.10 26.06
N VAL A 25 17.99 17.11 26.42
CA VAL A 25 17.41 18.07 27.37
C VAL A 25 17.37 17.50 28.79
N CYS A 26 16.99 16.23 28.93
CA CYS A 26 16.91 15.56 30.23
C CYS A 26 18.26 14.93 30.58
N ALA A 27 18.77 15.21 31.77
CA ALA A 27 19.99 14.58 32.25
C ALA A 27 19.78 13.06 32.48
N ASN A 28 20.67 12.24 31.93
CA ASN A 28 20.68 10.78 32.10
C ASN A 28 19.37 10.09 31.70
N TYR A 29 18.74 10.57 30.62
CA TYR A 29 17.50 10.00 30.12
C TYR A 29 17.72 9.29 28.79
N ASP A 30 17.59 7.97 28.82
CA ASP A 30 17.87 7.06 27.73
C ASP A 30 16.64 6.22 27.40
N LEU A 31 16.35 6.07 26.12
CA LEU A 31 15.27 5.26 25.60
C LEU A 31 15.82 4.13 24.74
N CYS A 32 15.20 2.96 24.83
CA CYS A 32 15.38 1.93 23.79
C CYS A 32 14.69 2.41 22.50
N SER A 33 15.14 1.90 21.35
CA SER A 33 14.58 2.22 20.04
C SER A 33 13.05 2.06 19.99
N ASN A 34 12.51 1.03 20.65
CA ASN A 34 11.07 0.78 20.69
C ASN A 34 10.32 1.85 21.50
N CYS A 35 10.82 2.24 22.67
CA CYS A 35 10.16 3.26 23.48
C CYS A 35 10.21 4.64 22.81
N HIS A 36 11.33 4.98 22.17
CA HIS A 36 11.44 6.22 21.40
C HIS A 36 10.47 6.24 20.21
N THR A 37 10.43 5.17 19.40
CA THR A 37 9.55 5.07 18.23
C THR A 37 8.06 5.10 18.63
N LEU A 38 7.72 4.47 19.75
CA LEU A 38 6.36 4.47 20.30
C LEU A 38 6.05 5.73 21.12
N GLY A 39 6.94 6.73 21.19
CA GLY A 39 6.71 7.94 21.99
C GLY A 39 6.49 7.70 23.48
N ARG A 40 6.97 6.56 24.02
CA ARG A 40 6.87 6.25 25.44
C ARG A 40 7.89 7.07 26.21
N SER A 41 7.42 7.73 27.24
CA SER A 41 8.20 8.57 28.14
C SER A 41 7.82 8.27 29.59
N SER A 42 8.69 8.67 30.51
CA SER A 42 8.55 8.57 31.96
C SER A 42 8.87 9.91 32.60
N ASP A 43 8.34 10.12 33.79
CA ASP A 43 8.58 11.28 34.63
C ASP A 43 8.36 12.63 33.92
N SER A 44 9.40 13.47 33.89
CA SER A 44 9.45 14.83 33.35
C SER A 44 9.96 14.91 31.91
N HIS A 45 10.09 13.76 31.22
CA HIS A 45 10.55 13.75 29.84
C HIS A 45 9.41 14.08 28.89
N GLU A 46 9.55 15.19 28.16
CA GLU A 46 8.66 15.50 27.04
C GLU A 46 9.19 14.82 25.77
N VAL A 47 8.31 14.11 25.05
CA VAL A 47 8.63 13.42 23.78
C VAL A 47 9.18 14.40 22.71
N GLN A 48 9.01 15.70 22.92
CA GLN A 48 9.48 16.79 22.06
C GLN A 48 10.94 17.21 22.33
N HIS A 49 11.57 16.70 23.38
CA HIS A 49 12.97 16.99 23.64
C HIS A 49 13.86 16.50 22.51
N GLU A 50 14.88 17.30 22.16
CA GLU A 50 15.87 16.91 21.16
C GLU A 50 16.57 15.61 21.59
N THR A 51 16.72 14.65 20.68
CA THR A 51 17.31 13.34 20.95
C THR A 51 18.52 13.07 20.07
N LEU A 52 19.50 12.34 20.61
CA LEU A 52 20.67 11.82 19.91
C LEU A 52 20.53 10.30 19.80
N ILE A 53 20.51 9.79 18.57
CA ILE A 53 20.44 8.35 18.31
C ILE A 53 21.86 7.80 18.20
N LEU A 54 22.23 6.92 19.12
CA LEU A 54 23.47 6.15 19.09
C LEU A 54 23.16 4.78 18.50
N TYR A 55 23.57 4.57 17.26
CA TYR A 55 23.53 3.25 16.64
C TYR A 55 24.57 2.34 17.26
N PRO A 56 24.29 1.03 17.36
CA PRO A 56 25.30 0.08 17.81
C PRO A 56 26.47 0.10 16.84
N PRO A 57 27.70 -0.20 17.31
CA PRO A 57 28.83 -0.36 16.42
C PRO A 57 28.51 -1.51 15.47
N THR A 58 28.06 -1.16 14.25
CA THR A 58 28.07 -2.10 13.14
C THR A 58 29.51 -2.54 12.98
N SER A 59 29.73 -3.82 12.73
CA SER A 59 31.03 -4.51 12.73
C SER A 59 32.02 -4.03 11.65
N ILE A 60 31.87 -2.80 11.16
CA ILE A 60 32.68 -2.18 10.12
C ILE A 60 33.51 -1.06 10.75
N SER A 61 34.82 -1.32 10.76
CA SER A 61 35.94 -0.44 11.08
C SER A 61 36.27 -0.26 12.56
N ARG A 62 37.29 -1.01 13.00
CA ARG A 62 37.91 -0.97 14.34
C ARG A 62 38.92 0.18 14.53
N ASP A 63 39.09 1.10 13.59
CA ASP A 63 40.26 2.01 13.60
C ASP A 63 39.92 3.51 13.74
N TYR A 64 38.79 3.88 14.33
CA TYR A 64 38.58 5.27 14.77
C TYR A 64 38.97 5.44 16.25
N HIS A 65 40.26 5.64 16.50
CA HIS A 65 40.72 6.23 17.76
C HIS A 65 40.29 7.70 17.80
N VAL A 66 39.14 7.97 18.42
CA VAL A 66 38.79 9.33 18.86
C VAL A 66 39.63 9.60 20.11
N PRO A 67 40.55 10.58 20.11
CA PRO A 67 41.28 10.94 21.32
C PRO A 67 40.29 11.42 22.39
N PRO A 68 40.51 11.04 23.66
CA PRO A 68 39.59 11.39 24.75
C PRO A 68 39.45 12.90 24.85
N ALA A 69 38.20 13.38 24.76
CA ALA A 69 37.91 14.79 25.00
C ALA A 69 38.35 15.17 26.43
N PRO A 70 39.00 16.34 26.63
CA PRO A 70 39.39 16.80 27.95
C PRO A 70 38.14 16.91 28.84
N PRO A 71 38.25 16.53 30.13
CA PRO A 71 37.11 16.52 31.03
C PRO A 71 36.52 17.93 31.16
N PRO A 72 35.19 18.08 31.07
CA PRO A 72 34.55 19.38 31.24
C PRO A 72 34.83 19.92 32.65
N PRO A 73 35.02 21.25 32.81
CA PRO A 73 35.25 21.87 34.10
C PRO A 73 34.06 21.58 35.03
N LEU A 74 34.36 20.97 36.18
CA LEU A 74 33.36 20.62 37.18
C LEU A 74 32.69 21.91 37.70
N PRO A 75 31.35 21.97 37.75
CA PRO A 75 30.67 23.09 38.38
C PRO A 75 30.99 23.14 39.88
N PRO A 76 31.06 24.33 40.48
CA PRO A 76 31.29 24.48 41.91
C PRO A 76 30.22 23.73 42.69
N ARG A 77 30.67 22.83 43.58
CA ARG A 77 29.80 22.10 44.51
C ARG A 77 29.07 23.10 45.41
N SER A 78 27.80 23.35 45.09
CA SER A 78 26.90 24.03 46.00
C SER A 78 26.48 23.04 47.09
N GLY A 79 26.80 23.38 48.33
CA GLY A 79 26.59 22.53 49.49
C GLY A 79 25.11 22.27 49.78
N ASN A 80 24.86 21.03 50.20
CA ASN A 80 23.83 20.59 51.16
C ASN A 80 22.48 21.30 51.15
N ASN A 81 21.46 20.59 50.68
CA ASN A 81 20.20 20.49 51.42
C ASN A 81 19.56 19.11 51.19
N ILE A 82 19.65 18.28 52.22
CA ILE A 82 18.86 17.08 52.41
C ILE A 82 17.51 17.56 52.92
N GLY A 83 16.45 17.38 52.14
CA GLY A 83 15.10 17.76 52.54
C GLY A 83 14.04 17.19 51.61
N GLU A 84 13.29 16.22 52.14
CA GLU A 84 11.91 15.86 51.79
C GLU A 84 11.63 15.26 50.40
N THR A 85 11.65 13.93 50.36
CA THR A 85 10.67 13.11 49.61
C THR A 85 9.24 13.55 49.96
N SER A 86 8.69 14.46 49.16
CA SER A 86 7.26 14.75 49.12
C SER A 86 6.59 13.82 48.08
N PRO A 87 5.51 13.11 48.42
CA PRO A 87 4.78 12.28 47.48
C PRO A 87 4.21 13.16 46.36
N HIS A 88 4.65 12.92 45.12
CA HIS A 88 4.12 13.62 43.96
C HIS A 88 2.59 13.44 43.89
N PRO A 89 1.80 14.53 43.96
CA PRO A 89 0.37 14.44 43.81
C PRO A 89 0.04 13.94 42.41
N CYS A 90 -0.79 12.89 42.31
CA CYS A 90 -1.43 12.52 41.06
C CYS A 90 -2.05 13.78 40.43
N PRO A 91 -1.83 14.05 39.13
CA PRO A 91 -2.45 15.19 38.46
C PRO A 91 -3.97 15.07 38.60
N ALA A 92 -4.58 16.07 39.24
CA ALA A 92 -6.02 16.12 39.46
C ALA A 92 -6.78 15.95 38.13
N PRO A 93 -7.94 15.26 38.13
CA PRO A 93 -8.76 15.06 36.95
C PRO A 93 -9.03 16.39 36.23
N LEU A 94 -8.93 16.41 34.90
CA LEU A 94 -9.13 17.59 34.05
C LEU A 94 -10.44 18.35 34.36
N ALA A 95 -11.47 17.63 34.81
CA ALA A 95 -12.77 18.18 35.19
C ALA A 95 -12.70 19.16 36.39
N ALA A 96 -11.74 19.01 37.31
CA ALA A 96 -11.61 19.84 38.51
C ALA A 96 -10.78 21.12 38.29
N ARG A 97 -10.15 21.29 37.11
CA ARG A 97 -9.25 22.40 36.80
C ARG A 97 -9.87 23.50 35.96
N ILE A 98 -11.20 23.54 35.79
CA ILE A 98 -11.84 24.56 34.95
C ILE A 98 -11.63 25.94 35.61
N PRO A 99 -10.74 26.79 35.07
CA PRO A 99 -10.50 28.10 35.65
C PRO A 99 -11.71 28.96 35.34
N THR A 100 -12.20 29.61 36.38
CA THR A 100 -13.20 30.66 36.36
C THR A 100 -12.78 31.75 35.37
N ALA A 101 -13.68 32.06 34.42
CA ALA A 101 -13.65 33.18 33.45
C ALA A 101 -12.53 33.23 32.37
N ALA A 102 -12.96 33.00 31.12
CA ALA A 102 -12.55 33.71 29.89
C ALA A 102 -11.07 33.73 29.45
N SER A 103 -10.23 32.76 29.82
CA SER A 103 -8.91 32.65 29.19
C SER A 103 -9.03 32.32 27.69
N LYS A 104 -8.49 33.19 26.82
CA LYS A 104 -8.48 33.01 25.36
C LYS A 104 -7.73 31.73 24.96
N LEU A 105 -8.13 31.10 23.86
CA LEU A 105 -7.45 29.93 23.29
C LEU A 105 -6.14 30.30 22.59
N LEU A 106 -6.06 31.51 22.07
CA LEU A 106 -4.87 32.07 21.43
C LEU A 106 -4.38 33.29 22.20
N SER A 107 -3.06 33.41 22.31
CA SER A 107 -2.39 34.64 22.74
C SER A 107 -2.51 35.73 21.67
N SER A 108 -2.12 36.97 21.98
CA SER A 108 -2.16 38.11 21.04
C SER A 108 -1.31 37.94 19.78
N ASN A 109 -0.32 37.05 19.82
CA ASN A 109 0.54 36.67 18.69
C ASN A 109 0.09 35.37 18.00
N ASN A 110 -1.19 35.00 18.15
CA ASN A 110 -1.78 33.77 17.61
C ASN A 110 -1.12 32.46 18.08
N THR A 111 -0.30 32.48 19.14
CA THR A 111 0.26 31.23 19.70
C THR A 111 -0.76 30.51 20.57
N PRO A 112 -0.83 29.16 20.54
CA PRO A 112 -1.69 28.38 21.43
C PRO A 112 -1.42 28.66 22.90
N THR A 113 -2.47 29.04 23.64
CA THR A 113 -2.38 29.11 25.10
C THR A 113 -2.36 27.69 25.69
N ARG A 114 -1.96 27.57 26.97
CA ARG A 114 -1.99 26.27 27.68
C ARG A 114 -3.35 25.58 27.56
N ARG A 115 -4.44 26.34 27.63
CA ARG A 115 -5.79 25.81 27.51
C ARG A 115 -6.08 25.18 26.15
N LEU A 116 -5.65 25.81 25.05
CA LEU A 116 -5.78 25.21 23.72
C LEU A 116 -4.90 23.96 23.61
N LYS A 117 -3.71 23.95 24.22
CA LYS A 117 -2.86 22.75 24.25
C LYS A 117 -3.59 21.57 24.91
N ASP A 118 -4.10 21.78 26.13
CA ASP A 118 -4.81 20.74 26.88
C ASP A 118 -6.05 20.22 26.12
N LEU A 119 -6.84 21.11 25.52
CA LEU A 119 -8.00 20.73 24.68
C LEU A 119 -7.57 19.97 23.43
N SER A 120 -6.54 20.45 22.73
CA SER A 120 -6.02 19.79 21.52
C SER A 120 -5.50 18.39 21.81
N ASP A 121 -4.87 18.18 22.96
CA ASP A 121 -4.31 16.89 23.35
C ASP A 121 -5.42 15.89 23.68
N ALA A 122 -6.49 16.34 24.36
CA ALA A 122 -7.66 15.51 24.62
C ALA A 122 -8.40 15.12 23.33
N VAL A 123 -8.60 16.07 22.42
CA VAL A 123 -9.20 15.81 21.10
C VAL A 123 -8.33 14.85 20.29
N PHE A 124 -7.02 15.07 20.23
CA PHE A 124 -6.09 14.19 19.52
C PHE A 124 -6.17 12.75 20.06
N ALA A 125 -6.18 12.59 21.38
CA ALA A 125 -6.29 11.28 22.02
C ALA A 125 -7.63 10.60 21.69
N HIS A 126 -8.73 11.37 21.64
CA HIS A 126 -10.03 10.86 21.22
C HIS A 126 -10.02 10.41 19.76
N VAL A 127 -9.56 11.25 18.82
CA VAL A 127 -9.49 10.89 17.39
C VAL A 127 -8.62 9.65 17.18
N SER A 128 -7.47 9.57 17.86
CA SER A 128 -6.55 8.42 17.77
C SER A 128 -7.18 7.13 18.29
N ARG A 129 -8.06 7.23 19.31
CA ARG A 129 -8.81 6.10 19.87
C ARG A 129 -9.99 5.68 18.98
N THR A 130 -10.73 6.65 18.46
CA THR A 130 -11.93 6.42 17.63
C THR A 130 -11.55 5.86 16.26
N TYR A 131 -10.43 6.31 15.69
CA TYR A 131 -9.90 5.84 14.42
C TYR A 131 -8.51 5.27 14.62
N PRO A 132 -8.38 4.03 15.10
CA PRO A 132 -7.07 3.43 15.37
C PRO A 132 -6.26 3.31 14.08
N GLY A 133 -5.06 3.88 14.09
CA GLY A 133 -4.07 3.75 13.03
C GLY A 133 -2.90 2.88 13.46
N ALA A 134 -1.97 2.59 12.53
CA ALA A 134 -0.73 1.86 12.83
C ALA A 134 0.13 2.57 13.89
N ASN A 135 0.04 3.90 13.98
CA ASN A 135 0.75 4.72 14.95
C ASN A 135 -0.26 5.52 15.78
N GLN A 136 -0.43 5.18 17.06
CA GLN A 136 -1.40 5.85 17.95
C GLN A 136 -1.05 7.31 18.28
N HIS A 137 0.15 7.76 17.93
CA HIS A 137 0.65 9.12 18.20
C HIS A 137 0.69 10.01 16.96
N LEU A 138 0.20 9.52 15.82
CA LEU A 138 0.23 10.22 14.55
C LEU A 138 -1.14 10.11 13.89
N LEU A 139 -1.61 11.20 13.31
CA LEU A 139 -2.86 11.23 12.55
C LEU A 139 -2.55 11.25 11.05
N ASN A 140 -2.95 10.20 10.36
CA ASN A 140 -2.88 10.13 8.91
C ASN A 140 -4.01 10.97 8.26
N PRO A 141 -3.90 11.29 6.96
CA PRO A 141 -4.87 12.15 6.29
C PRO A 141 -6.31 11.59 6.34
N GLY A 142 -6.48 10.27 6.38
CA GLY A 142 -7.78 9.63 6.57
C GLY A 142 -8.37 9.86 7.95
N GLN A 143 -7.56 9.77 9.01
CA GLN A 143 -8.00 10.10 10.37
C GLN A 143 -8.37 11.59 10.49
N ILE A 144 -7.62 12.49 9.84
CA ILE A 144 -7.95 13.91 9.78
C ILE A 144 -9.25 14.15 8.99
N SER A 145 -9.46 13.42 7.89
CA SER A 145 -10.71 13.49 7.14
C SER A 145 -11.91 13.08 8.00
N ASN A 146 -11.81 11.97 8.73
CA ASN A 146 -12.85 11.51 9.63
C ASN A 146 -13.07 12.46 10.80
N PHE A 147 -12.01 13.08 11.30
CA PHE A 147 -12.11 14.16 12.29
C PHE A 147 -12.99 15.32 11.77
N TYR A 148 -12.81 15.77 10.53
CA TYR A 148 -13.66 16.80 9.95
C TYR A 148 -15.12 16.36 9.80
N GLU A 149 -15.36 15.09 9.44
CA GLU A 149 -16.72 14.54 9.41
C GLU A 149 -17.38 14.55 10.80
N LEU A 150 -16.65 14.16 11.86
CA LEU A 150 -17.14 14.26 13.25
C LEU A 150 -17.47 15.71 13.64
N THR A 151 -16.70 16.68 13.13
CA THR A 151 -16.99 18.09 13.36
C THR A 151 -18.22 18.61 12.61
N GLY A 152 -18.76 17.83 11.67
CA GLY A 152 -19.93 18.18 10.86
C GLY A 152 -19.59 18.77 9.50
N LYS A 153 -18.31 18.78 9.07
CA LYS A 153 -17.95 19.09 7.69
C LYS A 153 -18.13 17.81 6.85
N PRO A 154 -19.11 17.73 5.94
CA PRO A 154 -19.33 16.54 5.13
C PRO A 154 -18.12 16.25 4.24
N LEU A 155 -17.92 14.98 3.86
CA LEU A 155 -16.77 14.55 3.04
C LEU A 155 -16.61 15.33 1.72
N LYS A 156 -17.70 15.87 1.17
CA LYS A 156 -17.69 16.68 -0.07
C LYS A 156 -17.18 18.11 0.13
N GLU A 157 -17.20 18.62 1.35
CA GLU A 157 -16.73 19.96 1.71
C GLU A 157 -15.36 19.91 2.41
N ASN A 158 -14.97 18.74 2.92
CA ASN A 158 -13.67 18.47 3.50
C ASN A 158 -12.65 18.16 2.40
N SER A 159 -11.61 19.01 2.27
CA SER A 159 -10.54 18.84 1.29
C SER A 159 -9.83 17.48 1.38
N PHE A 160 -9.58 16.98 2.60
CA PHE A 160 -8.98 15.65 2.80
C PHE A 160 -9.91 14.53 2.33
N GLY A 161 -11.22 14.67 2.57
CA GLY A 161 -12.24 13.73 2.12
C GLY A 161 -12.37 13.70 0.61
N LEU A 162 -12.39 14.87 -0.03
CA LEU A 162 -12.38 15.00 -1.49
C LEU A 162 -11.16 14.31 -2.10
N TRP A 163 -9.96 14.54 -1.57
CA TRP A 163 -8.75 13.93 -2.12
C TRP A 163 -8.71 12.41 -1.93
N ILE A 164 -9.18 11.92 -0.78
CA ILE A 164 -9.24 10.48 -0.53
C ILE A 164 -10.26 9.82 -1.46
N ASN A 165 -11.39 10.47 -1.74
CA ASN A 165 -12.47 9.91 -2.55
C ASN A 165 -12.24 10.04 -4.07
N GLU A 166 -11.68 11.15 -4.55
CA GLU A 166 -11.46 11.38 -5.99
C GLU A 166 -10.24 10.63 -6.54
N ALA A 167 -9.31 10.21 -5.67
CA ALA A 167 -8.21 9.36 -6.04
C ALA A 167 -8.67 7.90 -6.20
N ASP A 168 -9.43 7.60 -7.26
CA ASP A 168 -9.79 6.24 -7.70
C ASP A 168 -8.55 5.32 -7.84
N GLY A 169 -7.34 5.88 -7.93
CA GLY A 169 -6.05 5.18 -7.93
C GLY A 169 -5.49 4.81 -6.56
N GLY A 170 -6.29 4.94 -5.49
CA GLY A 170 -5.90 4.65 -4.12
C GLY A 170 -5.28 5.86 -3.40
N PRO A 171 -5.24 5.81 -2.05
CA PRO A 171 -4.90 6.94 -1.19
C PRO A 171 -3.43 7.40 -1.29
N ASN A 172 -2.62 6.74 -2.10
CA ASN A 172 -1.19 7.01 -2.26
C ASN A 172 -0.90 8.23 -3.15
N ASN A 173 -1.81 8.57 -4.07
CA ASN A 173 -1.54 9.61 -5.06
C ASN A 173 -1.71 11.04 -4.51
N THR A 174 -2.36 11.19 -3.37
CA THR A 174 -2.70 12.50 -2.78
C THR A 174 -1.80 12.88 -1.61
N ASP A 175 -0.95 11.96 -1.14
CA ASP A 175 0.02 12.22 -0.07
C ASP A 175 0.93 13.43 -0.38
N PRO A 176 1.45 13.64 -1.60
CA PRO A 176 2.25 14.84 -1.92
C PRO A 176 1.47 16.15 -1.86
N GLU A 177 0.16 16.10 -2.18
CA GLU A 177 -0.72 17.27 -2.17
C GLU A 177 -1.08 17.66 -0.74
N VAL A 178 -1.29 16.68 0.13
CA VAL A 178 -1.47 16.91 1.57
C VAL A 178 -0.19 17.47 2.21
N ALA A 179 0.98 16.92 1.87
CA ALA A 179 2.25 17.43 2.36
C ALA A 179 2.47 18.90 1.94
N HIS A 180 2.15 19.21 0.69
CA HIS A 180 2.21 20.58 0.17
C HIS A 180 1.26 21.52 0.92
N LEU A 181 0.02 21.10 1.22
CA LEU A 181 -0.90 21.89 2.06
C LEU A 181 -0.23 22.23 3.40
N TYR A 182 0.33 21.23 4.08
CA TYR A 182 0.96 21.43 5.38
C TYR A 182 2.16 22.38 5.30
N ASP A 183 3.03 22.24 4.29
CA ASP A 183 4.17 23.14 4.07
C ASP A 183 3.70 24.59 3.85
N ARG A 184 2.68 24.80 3.02
CA ARG A 184 2.17 26.15 2.71
C ARG A 184 1.50 26.80 3.92
N LEU A 185 0.81 26.01 4.74
CA LEU A 185 0.20 26.51 5.98
C LEU A 185 1.20 26.63 7.14
N GLY A 186 2.38 26.01 7.04
CA GLY A 186 3.38 25.97 8.12
C GLY A 186 2.99 24.99 9.23
N ILE A 187 2.27 23.93 8.87
CA ILE A 187 1.87 22.85 9.77
C ILE A 187 2.98 21.81 9.77
N GLU A 188 3.45 21.44 10.96
CA GLU A 188 4.46 20.42 11.13
C GLU A 188 3.88 19.03 10.89
N TYR A 189 4.55 18.24 10.06
CA TYR A 189 4.17 16.87 9.77
C TYR A 189 5.41 15.98 9.68
N SER A 190 5.18 14.68 9.86
CA SER A 190 6.19 13.65 9.62
C SER A 190 5.82 12.86 8.37
N LEU A 191 6.81 12.36 7.65
CA LEU A 191 6.60 11.46 6.53
C LEU A 191 6.82 10.03 6.99
N ILE A 192 5.79 9.19 6.88
CA ILE A 192 5.90 7.76 7.18
C ILE A 192 5.64 6.90 5.95
N THR A 193 6.16 5.69 5.94
CA THR A 193 5.90 4.73 4.87
C THR A 193 4.60 3.99 5.17
N ARG A 194 3.67 3.94 4.22
CA ARG A 194 2.45 3.13 4.36
C ARG A 194 2.82 1.64 4.33
N VAL A 195 2.43 0.90 5.36
CA VAL A 195 2.45 -0.57 5.32
C VAL A 195 1.25 -1.00 4.49
N THR A 196 1.45 -1.25 3.20
CA THR A 196 0.41 -1.84 2.35
C THR A 196 0.36 -3.34 2.64
N GLY A 197 -0.82 -3.83 3.05
CA GLY A 197 -1.06 -5.24 3.34
C GLY A 197 -0.95 -6.08 2.07
N GLY A 198 0.27 -6.46 1.70
CA GLY A 198 0.58 -7.23 0.50
C GLY A 198 2.09 -7.33 0.37
N GLY A 199 2.66 -8.43 0.87
CA GLY A 199 4.07 -8.56 1.27
C GLY A 199 5.14 -8.52 0.17
N SER A 200 5.08 -7.61 -0.82
CA SER A 200 6.20 -7.45 -1.78
C SER A 200 6.43 -6.05 -2.33
N GLN A 201 5.65 -5.04 -1.97
CA GLN A 201 6.02 -3.66 -2.31
C GLN A 201 5.96 -2.75 -1.09
N VAL A 202 7.14 -2.46 -0.54
CA VAL A 202 7.33 -1.24 0.25
C VAL A 202 7.17 -0.09 -0.73
N ALA A 203 5.93 0.34 -0.95
CA ALA A 203 5.69 1.57 -1.66
C ALA A 203 6.30 2.69 -0.80
N ILE A 204 7.34 3.36 -1.32
CA ILE A 204 7.99 4.51 -0.69
C ILE A 204 7.05 5.72 -0.81
N ASN A 205 5.81 5.55 -0.38
CA ASN A 205 4.82 6.60 -0.34
C ASN A 205 4.99 7.25 1.02
N ARG A 206 5.64 8.43 0.97
CA ARG A 206 5.88 9.33 2.09
C ARG A 206 4.55 9.94 2.50
N MET A 207 3.74 9.20 3.24
CA MET A 207 2.45 9.67 3.74
C MET A 207 2.68 10.75 4.80
N PRO A 208 2.16 11.97 4.61
CA PRO A 208 2.24 13.01 5.62
C PRO A 208 1.29 12.69 6.76
N VAL A 209 1.82 12.66 7.97
CA VAL A 209 1.05 12.42 9.19
C VAL A 209 1.30 13.52 10.20
N LEU A 210 0.24 13.96 10.87
CA LEU A 210 0.32 15.00 11.87
C LEU A 210 0.71 14.42 13.23
N SER A 211 1.73 15.00 13.83
CA SER A 211 2.01 14.84 15.25
C SER A 211 0.99 15.62 16.09
N HIS A 212 1.03 15.46 17.43
CA HIS A 212 0.27 16.32 18.34
C HIS A 212 0.49 17.82 18.04
N ARG A 213 1.73 18.22 17.75
CA ARG A 213 2.08 19.61 17.45
C ARG A 213 1.48 20.06 16.12
N GLY A 214 1.61 19.24 15.08
CA GLY A 214 0.99 19.50 13.77
C GLY A 214 -0.52 19.64 13.85
N PHE A 215 -1.19 18.72 14.56
CA PHE A 215 -2.62 18.77 14.77
C PHE A 215 -3.05 20.05 15.53
N ARG A 216 -2.29 20.46 16.53
CA ARG A 216 -2.55 21.72 17.23
C ARG A 216 -2.41 22.93 16.32
N GLN A 217 -1.41 22.95 15.44
CA GLN A 217 -1.26 24.00 14.44
C GLN A 217 -2.44 24.02 13.46
N LEU A 218 -2.91 22.85 13.03
CA LEU A 218 -4.12 22.73 12.22
C LEU A 218 -5.34 23.36 12.93
N LEU A 219 -5.54 23.08 14.22
CA LEU A 219 -6.62 23.72 14.99
C LEU A 219 -6.47 25.24 15.11
N VAL A 220 -5.25 25.76 15.21
CA VAL A 220 -5.01 27.21 15.16
C VAL A 220 -5.45 27.77 13.81
N CYS A 221 -5.11 27.10 12.71
CA CYS A 221 -5.55 27.52 11.37
C CYS A 221 -7.08 27.63 11.31
N GLU A 222 -7.82 26.63 11.78
CA GLU A 222 -9.29 26.68 11.79
C GLU A 222 -9.84 27.83 12.65
N ILE A 223 -9.23 28.11 13.81
CA ILE A 223 -9.64 29.23 14.68
C ILE A 223 -9.42 30.59 14.00
N LEU A 224 -8.31 30.74 13.25
CA LEU A 224 -7.97 32.00 12.60
C LEU A 224 -8.76 32.22 11.31
N GLU A 225 -9.11 31.15 10.59
CA GLU A 225 -9.88 31.20 9.35
C GLU A 225 -11.35 31.53 9.59
N ASP A 226 -12.01 30.81 10.50
CA ASP A 226 -13.41 31.08 10.87
C ASP A 226 -13.60 30.81 12.37
N PRO A 227 -13.42 31.81 13.23
CA PRO A 227 -13.59 31.64 14.67
C PRO A 227 -14.99 31.19 15.09
N GLY A 228 -16.03 31.52 14.31
CA GLY A 228 -17.42 31.20 14.62
C GLY A 228 -17.73 29.74 14.33
N HIS A 229 -17.31 29.27 13.15
CA HIS A 229 -17.30 27.85 12.85
C HIS A 229 -16.42 27.08 13.83
N ALA A 230 -15.26 27.65 14.18
CA ALA A 230 -14.33 27.05 15.13
C ALA A 230 -14.96 26.78 16.49
N HIS A 231 -15.63 27.79 17.04
CA HIS A 231 -16.36 27.68 18.29
C HIS A 231 -17.43 26.58 18.24
N SER A 232 -18.21 26.51 17.17
CA SER A 232 -19.25 25.50 16.99
C SER A 232 -18.66 24.08 16.94
N PHE A 233 -17.58 23.88 16.17
CA PHE A 233 -16.98 22.56 16.08
C PHE A 233 -16.28 22.14 17.37
N PHE A 234 -15.57 23.04 18.04
CA PHE A 234 -14.88 22.73 19.30
C PHE A 234 -15.89 22.32 20.37
N ASN A 235 -17.06 22.96 20.45
CA ASN A 235 -18.12 22.53 21.36
C ASN A 235 -18.61 21.11 21.07
N ARG A 236 -18.72 20.73 19.80
CA ARG A 236 -19.07 19.35 19.42
C ARG A 236 -17.96 18.38 19.82
N LEU A 237 -16.70 18.69 19.50
CA LEU A 237 -15.56 17.84 19.82
C LEU A 237 -15.39 17.65 21.32
N VAL A 238 -15.47 18.72 22.09
CA VAL A 238 -15.26 18.69 23.53
C VAL A 238 -16.34 17.84 24.22
N ARG A 239 -17.58 17.86 23.72
CA ARG A 239 -18.64 16.96 24.19
C ARG A 239 -18.37 15.48 23.89
N LEU A 240 -17.74 15.19 22.76
CA LEU A 240 -17.43 13.82 22.32
C LEU A 240 -16.14 13.28 22.96
N ALA A 241 -15.12 14.14 23.09
CA ALA A 241 -13.76 13.77 23.46
C ALA A 241 -13.47 13.88 24.95
N ILE A 242 -14.14 14.81 25.64
CA ILE A 242 -13.84 15.14 27.03
C ILE A 242 -15.06 14.78 27.88
N VAL A 243 -15.00 13.57 28.40
CA VAL A 243 -15.96 13.06 29.38
C VAL A 243 -15.23 12.97 30.71
N ASP A 244 -15.81 13.52 31.78
CA ASP A 244 -15.23 13.39 33.12
C ASP A 244 -15.35 11.96 33.66
N ASP A 245 -14.70 11.68 34.79
CA ASP A 245 -14.73 10.36 35.44
C ASP A 245 -16.15 9.90 35.81
N SER A 246 -17.12 10.83 35.85
CA SER A 246 -18.52 10.56 36.13
C SER A 246 -19.37 10.35 34.87
N GLY A 247 -18.75 10.35 33.68
CA GLY A 247 -19.45 10.17 32.42
C GLY A 247 -20.11 11.46 31.89
N ARG A 248 -19.89 12.61 32.52
CA ARG A 248 -20.50 13.88 32.06
C ARG A 248 -19.62 14.52 31.00
N ALA A 249 -20.27 14.91 29.90
CA ALA A 249 -19.63 15.69 28.85
C ALA A 249 -19.19 17.05 29.39
N PHE A 250 -18.03 17.50 28.93
CA PHE A 250 -17.52 18.82 29.25
C PHE A 250 -18.49 19.92 28.73
N GLY A 251 -18.63 21.00 29.50
CA GLY A 251 -19.56 22.10 29.20
C GLY A 251 -19.22 22.86 27.92
N GLU A 252 -20.15 23.66 27.42
CA GLU A 252 -19.89 24.52 26.26
C GLU A 252 -18.76 25.52 26.56
N LEU A 253 -17.86 25.68 25.60
CA LEU A 253 -16.84 26.72 25.62
C LEU A 253 -17.50 28.09 25.39
N PRO A 254 -17.23 29.10 26.22
CA PRO A 254 -17.69 30.47 25.97
C PRO A 254 -17.16 31.02 24.64
N ARG A 255 -18.02 31.69 23.87
CA ARG A 255 -17.64 32.32 22.58
C ARG A 255 -16.47 33.29 22.73
N GLY A 256 -16.39 34.01 23.86
CA GLY A 256 -15.31 34.96 24.15
C GLY A 256 -13.91 34.35 24.29
N MET A 257 -13.78 33.01 24.29
CA MET A 257 -12.47 32.34 24.25
C MET A 257 -11.83 32.34 22.85
N PHE A 258 -12.60 32.64 21.81
CA PHE A 258 -12.19 32.68 20.42
C PHE A 258 -12.05 34.13 19.94
N PRO A 259 -11.28 34.39 18.86
CA PRO A 259 -11.29 35.68 18.20
C PRO A 259 -12.71 36.09 17.78
N ALA A 260 -13.01 37.39 17.87
CA ALA A 260 -14.31 37.91 17.47
C ALA A 260 -14.52 37.80 15.96
N GLU A 261 -13.47 38.09 15.19
CA GLU A 261 -13.44 38.11 13.73
C GLU A 261 -12.28 37.25 13.19
N PRO A 262 -12.38 36.75 11.96
CA PRO A 262 -11.27 36.08 11.27
C PRO A 262 -10.03 36.97 11.14
N ASP A 263 -8.85 36.36 11.07
CA ASP A 263 -7.62 37.07 10.70
C ASP A 263 -7.58 37.26 9.17
N PRO A 264 -7.72 38.49 8.65
CA PRO A 264 -7.85 38.72 7.21
C PRO A 264 -6.62 38.29 6.41
N ALA A 265 -5.42 38.42 6.98
CA ALA A 265 -4.19 38.00 6.33
C ALA A 265 -4.12 36.46 6.25
N PHE A 266 -4.58 35.79 7.30
CA PHE A 266 -4.64 34.33 7.33
C PHE A 266 -5.71 33.79 6.37
N VAL A 267 -6.91 34.37 6.35
CA VAL A 267 -7.98 33.99 5.41
C VAL A 267 -7.51 34.12 3.96
N ALA A 268 -6.87 35.24 3.61
CA ALA A 268 -6.30 35.42 2.28
C ALA A 268 -5.24 34.36 1.94
N LYS A 269 -4.40 33.98 2.92
CA LYS A 269 -3.41 32.91 2.77
C LYS A 269 -4.09 31.55 2.53
N VAL A 270 -5.10 31.19 3.31
CA VAL A 270 -5.82 29.92 3.16
C VAL A 270 -6.54 29.86 1.81
N ALA A 271 -7.20 30.94 1.39
CA ALA A 271 -7.83 31.01 0.07
C ALA A 271 -6.82 30.77 -1.06
N ALA A 272 -5.67 31.45 -1.03
CA ALA A 272 -4.63 31.27 -2.04
C ALA A 272 -4.06 29.84 -2.07
N VAL A 273 -3.84 29.22 -0.90
CA VAL A 273 -3.36 27.83 -0.80
C VAL A 273 -4.42 26.86 -1.31
N THR A 274 -5.69 27.07 -0.98
CA THR A 274 -6.81 26.23 -1.44
C THR A 274 -6.98 26.30 -2.96
N ASP A 275 -6.87 27.49 -3.56
CA ASP A 275 -6.95 27.67 -5.02
C ASP A 275 -5.79 26.97 -5.73
N GLU A 276 -4.56 27.16 -5.23
CA GLU A 276 -3.35 26.50 -5.72
C GLU A 276 -3.50 24.97 -5.68
N LEU A 277 -3.99 24.45 -4.56
CA LEU A 277 -4.16 23.03 -4.33
C LEU A 277 -5.29 22.43 -5.16
N CYS A 278 -6.42 23.13 -5.31
CA CYS A 278 -7.47 22.76 -6.24
C CYS A 278 -6.95 22.62 -7.67
N ALA A 279 -6.10 23.55 -8.12
CA ALA A 279 -5.48 23.47 -9.44
C ALA A 279 -4.56 22.24 -9.58
N ARG A 280 -3.74 21.95 -8.57
CA ARG A 280 -2.84 20.79 -8.55
C ARG A 280 -3.60 19.47 -8.55
N VAL A 281 -4.64 19.34 -7.73
CA VAL A 281 -5.47 18.13 -7.65
C VAL A 281 -6.21 17.89 -8.98
N LYS A 282 -6.77 18.93 -9.60
CA LYS A 282 -7.37 18.83 -10.94
C LYS A 282 -6.35 18.34 -11.98
N ALA A 283 -5.13 18.86 -11.94
CA ALA A 283 -4.05 18.44 -12.84
C ALA A 283 -3.64 16.97 -12.59
N LEU A 284 -3.54 16.55 -11.32
CA LEU A 284 -3.26 15.18 -10.94
C LEU A 284 -4.34 14.22 -11.43
N ILE A 285 -5.61 14.53 -11.20
CA ILE A 285 -6.75 13.72 -11.67
C ILE A 285 -6.74 13.61 -13.20
N ALA A 286 -6.49 14.72 -13.90
CA ALA A 286 -6.37 14.71 -15.36
C ALA A 286 -5.18 13.85 -15.85
N ARG A 287 -4.07 13.82 -15.12
CA ARG A 287 -2.93 12.93 -15.41
C ARG A 287 -3.31 11.46 -15.20
N LEU A 288 -3.87 11.13 -14.05
CA LEU A 288 -4.27 9.76 -13.71
C LEU A 288 -5.31 9.20 -14.68
N LYS A 289 -6.28 10.02 -15.11
CA LYS A 289 -7.25 9.63 -16.16
C LYS A 289 -6.56 9.28 -17.47
N ARG A 290 -5.62 10.11 -17.94
CA ARG A 290 -4.85 9.82 -19.16
C ARG A 290 -4.01 8.56 -19.06
N GLU A 291 -3.34 8.35 -17.92
CA GLU A 291 -2.56 7.13 -17.65
C GLU A 291 -3.44 5.88 -17.64
N LYS A 292 -4.64 5.97 -17.03
CA LYS A 292 -5.63 4.88 -17.05
C LYS A 292 -6.11 4.58 -18.48
N GLU A 293 -6.51 5.59 -19.23
CA GLU A 293 -6.94 5.43 -20.63
C GLU A 293 -5.81 4.83 -21.48
N GLU A 294 -4.56 5.22 -21.26
CA GLU A 294 -3.42 4.64 -21.97
C GLU A 294 -3.20 3.17 -21.59
N LYS A 295 -3.31 2.82 -20.31
CA LYS A 295 -3.25 1.44 -19.84
C LYS A 295 -4.37 0.60 -20.47
N ASP A 296 -5.60 1.09 -20.45
CA ASP A 296 -6.75 0.41 -21.04
C ASP A 296 -6.56 0.22 -22.57
N ARG A 297 -5.98 1.22 -23.26
CA ARG A 297 -5.59 1.10 -24.68
C ARG A 297 -4.53 0.01 -24.91
N ARG A 298 -3.52 -0.09 -24.04
CA ARG A 298 -2.46 -1.11 -24.15
C ARG A 298 -3.03 -2.50 -23.88
N GLU A 299 -3.87 -2.66 -22.86
CA GLU A 299 -4.54 -3.93 -22.56
C GLU A 299 -5.45 -4.36 -23.72
N TRP A 300 -6.21 -3.43 -24.28
CA TRP A 300 -7.02 -3.70 -25.47
C TRP A 300 -6.18 -4.12 -26.68
N ALA A 301 -5.05 -3.43 -26.93
CA ALA A 301 -4.14 -3.78 -28.02
C ALA A 301 -3.56 -5.20 -27.86
N MET A 302 -3.15 -5.60 -26.65
CA MET A 302 -2.69 -6.96 -26.37
C MET A 302 -3.79 -8.01 -26.61
N VAL A 303 -5.04 -7.72 -26.24
CA VAL A 303 -6.17 -8.61 -26.51
C VAL A 303 -6.40 -8.75 -28.01
N GLN A 304 -6.34 -7.66 -28.76
CA GLN A 304 -6.50 -7.69 -30.23
C GLN A 304 -5.38 -8.49 -30.91
N GLU A 305 -4.13 -8.30 -30.48
CA GLU A 305 -3.00 -9.08 -30.99
C GLU A 305 -3.14 -10.57 -30.68
N ALA A 306 -3.57 -10.92 -29.45
CA ALA A 306 -3.81 -12.30 -29.06
C ALA A 306 -4.95 -12.95 -29.87
N LEU A 307 -6.01 -12.20 -30.21
CA LEU A 307 -7.09 -12.67 -31.08
C LEU A 307 -6.59 -12.90 -32.51
N ALA A 308 -5.85 -11.95 -33.07
CA ALA A 308 -5.24 -12.09 -34.40
C ALA A 308 -4.28 -13.30 -34.47
N GLN A 309 -3.52 -13.55 -33.40
CA GLN A 309 -2.65 -14.72 -33.30
C GLN A 309 -3.45 -16.03 -33.31
N ARG A 310 -4.54 -16.10 -32.54
CA ARG A 310 -5.43 -17.28 -32.52
C ARG A 310 -6.10 -17.53 -33.88
N GLU A 311 -6.42 -16.50 -34.63
CA GLU A 311 -6.95 -16.65 -35.98
C GLU A 311 -5.91 -17.21 -36.94
N ARG A 312 -4.66 -16.70 -36.91
CA ARG A 312 -3.54 -17.27 -37.68
C ARG A 312 -3.30 -18.75 -37.37
N GLU A 313 -3.31 -19.12 -36.09
CA GLU A 313 -3.16 -20.51 -35.65
C GLU A 313 -4.30 -21.41 -36.16
N LYS A 314 -5.53 -20.90 -36.18
CA LYS A 314 -6.68 -21.63 -36.77
C LYS A 314 -6.53 -21.81 -38.27
N GLU A 315 -6.10 -20.78 -39.00
CA GLU A 315 -5.87 -20.85 -40.44
C GLU A 315 -4.73 -21.80 -40.80
N GLU A 316 -3.66 -21.84 -39.98
CA GLU A 316 -2.57 -22.80 -40.13
C GLU A 316 -3.06 -24.23 -39.86
N ALA A 317 -3.76 -24.47 -38.75
CA ALA A 317 -4.33 -25.78 -38.45
C ALA A 317 -5.32 -26.27 -39.52
N GLN A 318 -6.12 -25.37 -40.10
CA GLN A 318 -7.02 -25.70 -41.22
C GLN A 318 -6.24 -26.09 -42.48
N ARG A 319 -5.13 -25.40 -42.78
CA ARG A 319 -4.26 -25.75 -43.91
C ARG A 319 -3.59 -27.11 -43.70
N GLU A 320 -3.04 -27.37 -42.51
CA GLU A 320 -2.46 -28.67 -42.17
C GLU A 320 -3.48 -29.79 -42.27
N TRP A 321 -4.70 -29.57 -41.78
CA TRP A 321 -5.78 -30.53 -41.87
C TRP A 321 -6.19 -30.81 -43.33
N ALA A 322 -6.26 -29.78 -44.18
CA ALA A 322 -6.55 -29.96 -45.60
C ALA A 322 -5.45 -30.76 -46.33
N LEU A 323 -4.17 -30.49 -46.05
CA LEU A 323 -3.05 -31.27 -46.58
C LEU A 323 -3.10 -32.73 -46.12
N ALA A 324 -3.47 -32.98 -44.85
CA ALA A 324 -3.64 -34.33 -44.34
C ALA A 324 -4.79 -35.09 -45.04
N GLN A 325 -5.90 -34.41 -45.34
CA GLN A 325 -7.01 -34.99 -46.10
C GLN A 325 -6.61 -35.32 -47.54
N GLU A 326 -5.85 -34.44 -48.21
CA GLU A 326 -5.33 -34.71 -49.55
C GLU A 326 -4.37 -35.90 -49.56
N ALA A 327 -3.46 -35.98 -48.58
CA ALA A 327 -2.54 -37.11 -48.44
C ALA A 327 -3.28 -38.43 -48.20
N LEU A 328 -4.34 -38.43 -47.37
CA LEU A 328 -5.18 -39.60 -47.14
C LEU A 328 -5.89 -40.05 -48.43
N ALA A 329 -6.44 -39.12 -49.21
CA ALA A 329 -7.08 -39.43 -50.48
C ALA A 329 -6.11 -40.04 -51.50
N LEU A 330 -4.87 -39.53 -51.57
CA LEU A 330 -3.81 -40.13 -52.40
C LEU A 330 -3.49 -41.56 -51.95
N GLN A 331 -3.38 -41.79 -50.64
CA GLN A 331 -3.13 -43.12 -50.10
C GLN A 331 -4.26 -44.10 -50.42
N GLU A 332 -5.52 -43.67 -50.33
CA GLU A 332 -6.68 -44.47 -50.74
C GLU A 332 -6.66 -44.80 -52.23
N MET A 333 -6.27 -43.84 -53.09
CA MET A 333 -6.09 -44.07 -54.52
C MET A 333 -4.98 -45.09 -54.81
N GLU A 334 -3.84 -45.02 -54.11
CA GLU A 334 -2.75 -46.00 -54.23
C GLU A 334 -3.22 -47.40 -53.82
N PHE A 335 -3.95 -47.53 -52.70
CA PHE A 335 -4.53 -48.80 -52.28
C PHE A 335 -5.52 -49.36 -53.30
N ALA A 336 -6.38 -48.51 -53.87
CA ALA A 336 -7.31 -48.92 -54.92
C ALA A 336 -6.58 -49.40 -56.19
N GLN A 337 -5.52 -48.70 -56.59
CA GLN A 337 -4.69 -49.10 -57.73
C GLN A 337 -3.98 -50.44 -57.48
N MET A 338 -3.42 -50.63 -56.28
CA MET A 338 -2.81 -51.90 -55.88
C MET A 338 -3.82 -53.06 -55.92
N ALA A 339 -5.04 -52.84 -55.40
CA ALA A 339 -6.10 -53.84 -55.47
C ALA A 339 -6.51 -54.18 -56.92
N GLN A 340 -6.54 -53.19 -57.83
CA GLN A 340 -6.79 -53.43 -59.26
C GLN A 340 -5.67 -54.24 -59.91
N ILE A 341 -4.40 -53.95 -59.58
CA ILE A 341 -3.23 -54.71 -60.07
C ILE A 341 -3.31 -56.16 -59.60
N GLU A 342 -3.62 -56.40 -58.33
CA GLU A 342 -3.80 -57.75 -57.78
C GLU A 342 -4.95 -58.50 -58.44
N MET A 343 -6.08 -57.83 -58.68
CA MET A 343 -7.21 -58.40 -59.41
C MET A 343 -6.81 -58.78 -60.85
N HIS A 344 -6.10 -57.91 -61.57
CA HIS A 344 -5.59 -58.21 -62.92
C HIS A 344 -4.62 -59.39 -62.92
N ARG A 345 -3.73 -59.47 -61.93
CA ARG A 345 -2.81 -60.59 -61.74
C ARG A 345 -3.58 -61.90 -61.53
N ALA A 346 -4.56 -61.92 -60.64
CA ALA A 346 -5.39 -63.10 -60.39
C ALA A 346 -6.15 -63.56 -61.65
N ASN A 347 -6.68 -62.61 -62.44
CA ASN A 347 -7.32 -62.91 -63.73
C ASN A 347 -6.36 -63.54 -64.74
N LEU A 348 -5.12 -63.01 -64.84
CA LEU A 348 -4.08 -63.59 -65.71
C LEU A 348 -3.69 -65.00 -65.27
N GLU A 349 -3.49 -65.23 -63.96
CA GLU A 349 -3.20 -66.55 -63.40
C GLU A 349 -4.33 -67.54 -63.71
N ALA A 350 -5.60 -67.12 -63.59
CA ALA A 350 -6.76 -67.94 -63.95
C ALA A 350 -6.83 -68.26 -65.46
N MET A 351 -6.50 -67.29 -66.33
CA MET A 351 -6.41 -67.51 -67.78
C MET A 351 -5.30 -68.49 -68.15
N CYS A 352 -4.12 -68.37 -67.53
CA CYS A 352 -3.03 -69.33 -67.72
C CYS A 352 -3.44 -70.75 -67.30
N ALA A 353 -4.04 -70.90 -66.12
CA ALA A 353 -4.54 -72.20 -65.64
C ALA A 353 -5.61 -72.81 -66.56
N MET A 354 -6.48 -71.97 -67.16
CA MET A 354 -7.46 -72.41 -68.15
C MET A 354 -6.81 -72.89 -69.46
N ASN A 355 -5.81 -72.16 -69.95
CA ASN A 355 -5.04 -72.57 -71.13
C ASN A 355 -4.27 -73.86 -70.90
N GLU A 356 -3.65 -74.04 -69.73
CA GLU A 356 -2.98 -75.30 -69.35
C GLU A 356 -3.96 -76.47 -69.34
N LYS A 357 -5.16 -76.29 -68.76
CA LYS A 357 -6.23 -77.31 -68.81
C LYS A 357 -6.65 -77.63 -70.24
N ASN A 358 -6.81 -76.62 -71.08
CA ASN A 358 -7.17 -76.82 -72.49
C ASN A 358 -6.09 -77.59 -73.25
N LEU A 359 -4.81 -77.26 -73.05
CA LEU A 359 -3.67 -77.97 -73.62
C LEU A 359 -3.60 -79.43 -73.12
N ALA A 360 -3.80 -79.66 -71.82
CA ALA A 360 -3.85 -81.00 -71.25
C ALA A 360 -4.99 -81.83 -71.85
N ASN A 361 -6.19 -81.24 -72.02
CA ASN A 361 -7.32 -81.89 -72.68
C ASN A 361 -7.02 -82.20 -74.15
N LEU A 362 -6.33 -81.31 -74.86
CA LEU A 362 -5.93 -81.51 -76.26
C LEU A 362 -4.91 -82.65 -76.39
N HIS A 363 -3.91 -82.69 -75.50
CA HIS A 363 -2.97 -83.79 -75.39
C HIS A 363 -3.66 -85.12 -75.07
N TYR A 364 -4.60 -85.13 -74.13
CA TYR A 364 -5.38 -86.31 -73.77
C TYR A 364 -6.25 -86.79 -74.95
N GLY A 365 -6.90 -85.86 -75.66
CA GLY A 365 -7.65 -86.15 -76.88
C GLY A 365 -6.78 -86.78 -77.97
N ASN A 366 -5.58 -86.24 -78.18
CA ASN A 366 -4.60 -86.79 -79.13
C ASN A 366 -4.10 -88.19 -78.71
N GLN A 367 -3.91 -88.44 -77.41
CA GLN A 367 -3.55 -89.77 -76.90
C GLN A 367 -4.67 -90.79 -77.11
N LEU A 368 -5.93 -90.40 -76.87
CA LEU A 368 -7.08 -91.27 -77.12
C LEU A 368 -7.22 -91.63 -78.60
N THR A 369 -6.95 -90.70 -79.51
CA THR A 369 -6.95 -90.97 -80.96
C THR A 369 -5.81 -91.90 -81.35
N LEU A 370 -4.58 -91.63 -80.89
CA LEU A 370 -3.44 -92.53 -81.09
C LEU A 370 -3.71 -93.95 -80.56
N GLN A 371 -4.35 -94.08 -79.41
CA GLN A 371 -4.70 -95.36 -78.82
C GLN A 371 -5.82 -96.07 -79.60
N ALA A 372 -6.79 -95.33 -80.13
CA ALA A 372 -7.81 -95.88 -81.03
C ALA A 372 -7.18 -96.38 -82.34
N ASP A 373 -6.22 -95.65 -82.92
CA ASP A 373 -5.50 -96.05 -84.12
C ASP A 373 -4.62 -97.30 -83.86
N GLN A 374 -3.95 -97.38 -82.70
CA GLN A 374 -3.22 -98.58 -82.28
C GLN A 374 -4.13 -99.79 -82.09
N ASN A 375 -5.30 -99.61 -81.49
CA ASN A 375 -6.29 -100.67 -81.34
C ASN A 375 -6.86 -101.12 -82.68
N ALA A 376 -7.08 -100.19 -83.62
CA ALA A 376 -7.52 -100.51 -84.98
C ALA A 376 -6.48 -101.33 -85.74
N LEU A 377 -5.19 -101.02 -85.55
CA LEU A 377 -4.08 -101.81 -86.12
C LEU A 377 -3.99 -103.22 -85.51
N SER A 378 -4.27 -103.39 -84.21
CA SER A 378 -4.27 -104.73 -83.58
C SER A 378 -5.43 -105.64 -84.01
N TYR A 379 -6.44 -105.13 -84.72
CA TYR A 379 -7.54 -105.94 -85.28
C TYR A 379 -7.28 -106.43 -86.71
N ILE A 380 -6.13 -106.06 -87.31
CA ILE A 380 -5.75 -106.44 -88.68
C ILE A 380 -4.72 -107.60 -88.68
N GLU A 381 -4.26 -108.03 -87.51
CA GLU A 381 -3.55 -109.31 -87.29
C GLU A 381 -4.51 -110.38 -86.77
#